data_AF-A0A933MBZ8-F1
#
_entry.id   AF-A0A933MBZ8-F1
#
_cell.length_a   1.000
_cell.length_b   1.000
_cell.length_c   1.000
_cell.angle_alpha   90.00
_cell.angle_beta   90.00
_cell.angle_gamma   90.00
#
_symmetry.space_group_name_H-M   'P 1'
#
loop_
_entity.id
_entity.type
_entity.pdbx_description
1 polymer ?
#
loop_
_entity_poly.entity_id
_entity_poly.type
_entity_poly.pdbx_seq_one_letter_code
_entity_poly.pdbx_strand_id
1 'polypeptide(L)'
;MPIFTKTFDLVMWLLPVTDRFPRERRFTLTQRLLNAAFDLREHLEAAQYRSGKERLERLMQADEALARLRFYVRLVARLEWLTGSQYQHVAQMISEVGKLLGGWRKATKV
;
A
#
# COMPACT_ATOMS: atom_id res chain seq x y z
N MET A 1 -8.14 -13.35 6.55
CA MET A 1 -8.90 -12.10 6.29
C MET A 1 -8.47 -11.54 4.94
N PRO A 2 -9.39 -11.18 4.02
CA PRO A 2 -9.06 -10.86 2.63
C PRO A 2 -8.01 -9.76 2.43
N ILE A 3 -7.92 -8.82 3.38
CA ILE A 3 -6.95 -7.72 3.33
C ILE A 3 -5.50 -8.19 3.25
N PHE A 4 -5.15 -9.30 3.91
CA PHE A 4 -3.77 -9.82 3.90
C PHE A 4 -3.40 -10.45 2.55
N THR A 5 -4.33 -11.14 1.90
CA THR A 5 -4.08 -11.67 0.54
C THR A 5 -3.93 -10.51 -0.43
N LYS A 6 -4.83 -9.52 -0.37
CA LYS A 6 -4.79 -8.35 -1.27
C LYS A 6 -3.55 -7.48 -1.09
N THR A 7 -3.07 -7.29 0.14
CA THR A 7 -1.81 -6.55 0.36
C THR A 7 -0.59 -7.35 -0.06
N PHE A 8 -0.61 -8.68 0.09
CA PHE A 8 0.46 -9.54 -0.40
C PHE A 8 0.54 -9.47 -1.94
N ASP A 9 -0.59 -9.61 -2.63
CA ASP A 9 -0.66 -9.50 -4.10
C ASP A 9 -0.15 -8.13 -4.57
N LEU A 10 -0.52 -7.05 -3.87
CA LEU A 10 -0.05 -5.70 -4.17
C LEU A 10 1.47 -5.57 -4.07
N VAL A 11 2.08 -6.07 -2.99
CA VAL A 11 3.53 -6.04 -2.80
C VAL A 11 4.23 -6.91 -3.85
N MET A 12 3.71 -8.12 -4.11
CA MET A 12 4.22 -9.04 -5.12
C MET A 12 4.21 -8.44 -6.53
N TRP A 13 3.19 -7.63 -6.85
CA TRP A 13 3.12 -6.94 -8.13
C TRP A 13 4.09 -5.74 -8.20
N LEU A 14 4.20 -4.98 -7.11
CA LEU A 14 5.05 -3.78 -7.07
C LEU A 14 6.54 -4.08 -7.25
N LEU A 15 7.06 -5.12 -6.61
CA LEU A 15 8.48 -5.47 -6.64
C LEU A 15 9.04 -5.57 -8.08
N PRO A 16 8.56 -6.48 -8.96
CA PRO A 16 9.10 -6.62 -10.31
C PRO A 16 8.77 -5.43 -11.23
N VAL A 17 7.71 -4.67 -10.95
CA VAL A 17 7.39 -3.48 -11.73
C VAL A 17 8.39 -2.37 -11.45
N THR A 18 8.73 -2.16 -10.18
CA THR A 18 9.76 -1.19 -9.80
C THR A 18 11.14 -1.55 -10.31
N ASP A 19 11.35 -2.82 -10.70
CA ASP A 19 12.60 -3.27 -11.31
C ASP A 19 12.90 -2.71 -12.68
N ARG A 20 11.91 -2.09 -13.31
CA ARG A 20 12.02 -1.48 -14.64
C ARG A 20 12.21 0.04 -14.58
N PHE A 21 12.20 0.64 -13.39
CA PHE A 21 12.27 2.09 -13.26
C PHE A 21 13.68 2.63 -13.61
N PRO A 22 13.77 3.86 -14.17
CA PRO A 22 15.05 4.44 -14.61
C PRO A 22 16.05 4.62 -13.46
N ARG A 23 17.30 4.18 -13.65
CA ARG A 23 18.35 4.14 -12.61
C ARG A 23 18.65 5.50 -11.97
N GLU A 24 18.57 6.59 -12.73
CA GLU A 24 18.98 7.94 -12.33
C GLU A 24 18.22 8.50 -11.12
N ARG A 25 16.99 8.03 -10.86
CA ARG A 25 16.16 8.47 -9.71
C ARG A 25 15.50 7.32 -8.94
N ARG A 26 15.80 6.07 -9.31
CA ARG A 26 15.19 4.86 -8.75
C ARG A 26 15.46 4.73 -7.25
N PHE A 27 16.68 4.96 -6.79
CA PHE A 27 17.05 4.65 -5.40
C PHE A 27 16.23 5.41 -4.36
N THR A 28 15.88 6.68 -4.59
CA THR A 28 15.11 7.44 -3.59
C THR A 28 13.60 7.21 -3.73
N LEU A 29 13.06 7.31 -4.95
CA LEU A 29 11.61 7.24 -5.16
C LEU A 29 11.07 5.82 -5.05
N THR A 30 11.75 4.83 -5.64
CA THR A 30 11.37 3.43 -5.54
C THR A 30 11.45 2.95 -4.10
N GLN A 31 12.52 3.30 -3.38
CA GLN A 31 12.64 2.91 -1.97
C GLN A 31 11.49 3.47 -1.14
N ARG A 32 11.14 4.75 -1.31
CA ARG A 32 10.01 5.36 -0.58
C ARG A 32 8.66 4.73 -0.94
N LEU A 33 8.46 4.35 -2.21
CA LEU A 33 7.28 3.64 -2.66
C LEU A 33 7.18 2.26 -2.00
N LEU A 34 8.26 1.47 -2.06
CA LEU A 34 8.30 0.11 -1.50
C LEU A 34 8.19 0.15 0.03
N ASN A 35 8.85 1.09 0.70
CA ASN A 35 8.69 1.30 2.14
C ASN A 35 7.24 1.58 2.49
N ALA A 36 6.53 2.45 1.76
CA ALA A 36 5.11 2.69 2.03
C ALA A 36 4.24 1.43 1.85
N ALA A 37 4.59 0.54 0.92
CA ALA A 37 3.91 -0.75 0.74
C ALA A 37 4.22 -1.74 1.87
N PHE A 38 5.47 -1.78 2.35
CA PHE A 38 5.88 -2.62 3.48
C PHE A 38 5.30 -2.11 4.80
N ASP A 39 5.37 -0.81 5.08
CA ASP A 39 4.74 -0.16 6.23
C ASP A 39 3.25 -0.54 6.31
N LEU A 40 2.54 -0.45 5.18
CA LEU A 40 1.14 -0.84 5.09
C LEU A 40 0.94 -2.30 5.52
N ARG A 41 1.78 -3.22 5.02
CA ARG A 41 1.69 -4.64 5.37
C ARG A 41 1.97 -4.88 6.85
N GLU A 42 3.04 -4.29 7.38
CA GLU A 42 3.49 -4.46 8.76
C GLU A 42 2.48 -3.88 9.76
N HIS A 43 1.89 -2.73 9.46
CA HIS A 43 0.84 -2.15 10.31
C HIS A 43 -0.43 -3.01 10.33
N LEU A 44 -0.83 -3.59 9.20
CA LEU A 44 -1.97 -4.52 9.14
C LEU A 44 -1.69 -5.79 9.95
N GLU A 45 -0.46 -6.31 9.86
CA GLU A 45 -0.03 -7.47 10.62
C GLU A 45 0.00 -7.17 12.12
N ALA A 46 0.57 -6.04 12.53
CA ALA A 46 0.52 -5.60 13.92
C ALA A 46 -0.92 -5.46 14.44
N ALA A 47 -1.84 -4.91 13.64
CA ALA A 47 -3.26 -4.78 14.00
C ALA A 47 -3.93 -6.15 14.25
N GLN A 48 -3.54 -7.19 13.52
CA GLN A 48 -4.10 -8.55 13.68
C GLN A 48 -3.92 -9.08 15.11
N TYR A 49 -2.78 -8.77 15.73
CA TYR A 49 -2.39 -9.25 17.07
C TYR A 49 -2.72 -8.27 18.19
N ARG A 50 -3.57 -7.28 17.92
CA ARG A 50 -4.00 -6.25 18.90
C ARG A 50 -5.52 -6.20 18.95
N SER A 51 -6.08 -5.52 19.94
CA SER A 51 -7.52 -5.33 20.10
C SER A 51 -7.86 -3.89 20.51
N GLY A 52 -9.14 -3.52 20.42
CA GLY A 52 -9.65 -2.22 20.83
C GLY A 52 -8.86 -1.03 20.26
N LYS A 53 -8.46 -0.12 21.16
CA LYS A 53 -7.73 1.11 20.80
C LYS A 53 -6.38 0.85 20.14
N GLU A 54 -5.61 -0.13 20.61
CA GLU A 54 -4.30 -0.45 20.04
C GLU A 54 -4.41 -0.97 18.60
N ARG A 55 -5.44 -1.79 18.32
CA ARG A 55 -5.72 -2.21 16.94
C ARG A 55 -6.08 -1.00 16.08
N LEU A 56 -6.96 -0.12 16.57
CA LEU A 56 -7.37 1.06 15.84
C LEU A 56 -6.19 1.96 15.47
N GLU A 57 -5.25 2.18 16.40
CA GLU A 57 -4.02 2.94 16.15
C GLU A 57 -3.18 2.33 15.02
N ARG A 58 -2.99 1.00 15.01
CA ARG A 58 -2.28 0.31 13.92
C ARG A 58 -3.01 0.41 12.58
N LEU A 59 -4.33 0.31 12.58
CA LEU A 59 -5.12 0.49 11.36
C LEU A 59 -5.09 1.95 10.85
N MET A 60 -4.90 2.95 11.71
CA MET A 60 -4.68 4.33 11.28
C MET A 60 -3.30 4.50 10.64
N GLN A 61 -2.26 3.90 11.22
CA GLN A 61 -0.91 3.89 10.61
C GLN A 61 -0.91 3.19 9.25
N ALA A 62 -1.63 2.09 9.10
CA ALA A 62 -1.84 1.42 7.82
C ALA A 62 -2.53 2.34 6.79
N ASP A 63 -3.50 3.15 7.22
CA ASP A 63 -4.23 4.09 6.34
C ASP A 63 -3.31 5.21 5.83
N GLU A 64 -2.46 5.75 6.71
CA GLU A 64 -1.44 6.72 6.35
C GLU A 64 -0.41 6.13 5.37
N ALA A 65 0.05 4.90 5.60
CA ALA A 65 0.95 4.19 4.69
C ALA A 65 0.31 3.97 3.31
N LEU A 66 -0.96 3.58 3.26
CA LEU A 66 -1.72 3.44 2.02
C LEU A 66 -1.87 4.78 1.28
N ALA A 67 -2.06 5.88 2.01
CA ALA A 67 -2.10 7.22 1.43
C ALA A 67 -0.74 7.62 0.81
N ARG A 68 0.37 7.34 1.51
CA ARG A 68 1.73 7.54 0.98
C ARG A 68 1.97 6.70 -0.28
N LEU A 69 1.58 5.43 -0.26
CA LEU A 69 1.70 4.54 -1.41
C LEU A 69 0.92 5.08 -2.62
N ARG A 70 -0.32 5.54 -2.41
CA ARG A 70 -1.14 6.14 -3.48
C ARG A 70 -0.48 7.38 -4.08
N PHE A 71 0.14 8.22 -3.24
CA PHE A 71 0.91 9.37 -3.71
C PHE A 71 2.09 8.95 -4.59
N TYR A 72 2.93 8.02 -4.11
CA TYR A 72 4.11 7.58 -4.87
C TYR A 72 3.74 6.90 -6.19
N VAL A 73 2.69 6.07 -6.19
CA VAL A 73 2.16 5.44 -7.42
C VAL A 73 1.70 6.47 -8.43
N ARG A 74 0.97 7.51 -7.99
CA ARG A 74 0.56 8.61 -8.87
C ARG A 74 1.77 9.40 -9.40
N LEU A 75 2.79 9.58 -8.57
CA LEU A 75 4.01 10.29 -8.95
C LEU A 75 4.78 9.52 -10.04
N VAL A 76 5.04 8.21 -9.84
CA VAL A 76 5.75 7.40 -10.85
C VAL A 76 4.94 7.23 -12.14
N ALA A 77 3.60 7.22 -12.07
CA ALA A 77 2.76 7.26 -13.26
C ALA A 77 2.89 8.60 -14.01
N ARG A 78 2.95 9.73 -13.29
CA ARG A 78 3.13 11.05 -13.92
C ARG A 78 4.50 11.24 -14.56
N LEU A 79 5.52 10.54 -14.04
CA LEU A 79 6.86 10.44 -14.62
C LEU A 79 6.95 9.42 -15.76
N GLU A 80 5.82 8.80 -16.16
CA GLU A 80 5.75 7.82 -17.24
C GLU A 80 6.55 6.54 -16.97
N TRP A 81 6.79 6.22 -15.70
CA TRP A 81 7.46 4.96 -15.30
C TRP A 81 6.51 3.77 -15.24
N LEU A 82 5.21 4.05 -15.28
CA LEU A 82 4.14 3.06 -15.42
C LEU A 82 3.37 3.35 -16.71
N THR A 83 3.03 2.29 -17.45
CA THR A 83 2.04 2.41 -18.53
C THR A 83 0.66 2.75 -17.97
N GLY A 84 -0.25 3.26 -18.81
CA GLY A 84 -1.63 3.51 -18.41
C GLY A 84 -2.32 2.27 -17.84
N SER A 85 -2.10 1.10 -18.45
CA SER A 85 -2.63 -0.18 -17.98
C SER A 85 -2.04 -0.61 -16.63
N GLN A 86 -0.73 -0.44 -16.42
CA GLN A 86 -0.08 -0.73 -15.14
C GLN A 86 -0.60 0.19 -14.04
N TYR A 87 -0.74 1.50 -14.32
CA TYR A 87 -1.28 2.46 -13.37
C TYR A 87 -2.72 2.11 -12.99
N GLN A 88 -3.58 1.80 -13.96
CA GLN A 88 -4.96 1.39 -13.71
C GLN A 88 -5.02 0.13 -12.82
N HIS A 89 -4.19 -0.88 -13.13
CA HIS A 89 -4.14 -2.12 -12.36
C HIS A 89 -3.77 -1.88 -10.90
N VAL A 90 -2.66 -1.18 -10.64
CA VAL A 90 -2.22 -0.92 -9.25
C VAL A 90 -3.18 0.01 -8.52
N ALA A 91 -3.79 0.98 -9.20
CA ALA A 91 -4.79 1.85 -8.60
C ALA A 91 -6.03 1.07 -8.14
N GLN A 92 -6.44 0.05 -8.91
CA GLN A 92 -7.52 -0.85 -8.51
C GLN A 92 -7.13 -1.68 -7.27
N MET A 93 -5.93 -2.26 -7.24
CA MET A 93 -5.44 -3.01 -6.07
C MET A 93 -5.42 -2.14 -4.81
N ILE A 94 -4.90 -0.91 -4.91
CA ILE A 94 -4.87 0.08 -3.81
C ILE A 94 -6.29 0.44 -3.34
N SER A 95 -7.24 0.58 -4.28
CA SER A 95 -8.64 0.87 -3.97
C SER A 95 -9.31 -0.29 -3.20
N GLU A 96 -9.09 -1.54 -3.63
CA GLU A 96 -9.59 -2.73 -2.96
C GLU A 96 -9.03 -2.85 -1.54
N VAL A 97 -7.73 -2.66 -1.35
CA VAL A 97 -7.10 -2.64 -0.02
C VAL A 97 -7.69 -1.54 0.85
N GLY A 98 -7.89 -0.33 0.30
CA GLY A 98 -8.49 0.79 1.04
C GLY A 98 -9.92 0.52 1.50
N LYS A 99 -10.75 -0.14 0.67
CA LYS A 99 -12.11 -0.55 1.05
C LYS A 99 -12.08 -1.54 2.22
N LEU A 100 -11.20 -2.55 2.15
CA LEU A 100 -11.06 -3.56 3.20
C LEU A 100 -10.54 -2.94 4.50
N LEU A 101 -9.56 -2.04 4.43
CA LEU A 101 -9.00 -1.32 5.58
C LEU A 101 -10.07 -0.44 6.25
N GLY A 102 -10.82 0.32 5.46
CA GLY A 102 -11.94 1.12 5.97
C GLY A 102 -13.01 0.28 6.64
N GLY A 103 -13.33 -0.89 6.08
CA GLY A 103 -14.23 -1.88 6.70
C GLY A 103 -13.71 -2.37 8.05
N TRP A 104 -12.43 -2.75 8.12
CA TRP A 104 -11.82 -3.25 9.35
C TRP A 104 -11.74 -2.18 10.45
N ARG A 105 -11.44 -0.93 10.09
CA ARG A 105 -11.47 0.21 11.02
C ARG A 105 -12.86 0.42 11.61
N LYS A 106 -13.90 0.40 10.78
CA LYS A 106 -15.29 0.54 11.23
C LYS A 106 -15.73 -0.61 12.15
N ALA A 107 -15.24 -1.82 11.91
CA ALA A 107 -15.49 -2.99 12.76
C ALA A 107 -14.68 -2.95 14.08
N THR A 108 -13.56 -2.22 14.12
CA THR A 108 -12.68 -2.06 15.28
C THR A 108 -13.10 -0.86 16.15
N LYS A 109 -14.39 -0.52 16.19
CA LYS A 109 -14.85 0.53 17.10
C LYS A 109 -14.68 0.07 18.55
N VAL A 110 -14.14 0.98 19.36
CA VAL A 110 -14.19 0.94 20.83
C VAL A 110 -15.63 1.06 21.27
#